data_AF-A0A246JR27-F1
#
_entry.id   AF-A0A246JR27-F1
#
_cell.length_a   1.000
_cell.length_b   1.000
_cell.length_c   1.000
_cell.angle_alpha   90.00
_cell.angle_beta   90.00
_cell.angle_gamma   90.00
#
_symmetry.space_group_name_H-M   'P 1'
#
loop_
_entity.id
_entity.type
_entity.pdbx_description
1 polymer ?
#
loop_
_entity_poly.entity_id
_entity_poly.type
_entity_poly.pdbx_seq_one_letter_code
_entity_poly.pdbx_strand_id
1 'polypeptide(L)'
;MTDIAASNIRYIKLGRGGGWEAESLQEGVLRFGYREAPHDLCIRGDWAAVWEVMKQIRGDAGAATRDVNQIRDFYESDESTIFITFVGGLMHWCRPTGPVQLLDDGSHRRQTLDGWYDKSKAGVLLTADRLSGHLLKVQMFRGTICDVGATDYLLRKLNDELLPEVAAAEEAERALMTAVVGLMRLLTWQDFELLVDLIFSASGWRRVSQVGRTQKTVDLELVLPSTAERAFVQVKSQASLGALGDYAARFAESDAYDRMFFVWHTGAIPEDAGPEGVILLGPDRLSRMVVDAGLSSWLREKVS
;
A
#
# COMPACT_ATOMS: atom_id res chain seq x y z
N MET A 1 -9.49 -10.59 -18.27
CA MET A 1 -9.08 -11.61 -17.28
C MET A 1 -10.24 -11.82 -16.32
N THR A 2 -10.60 -13.08 -16.08
CA THR A 2 -11.62 -13.51 -15.11
C THR A 2 -11.20 -13.15 -13.68
N ASP A 3 -12.17 -13.04 -12.77
CA ASP A 3 -11.90 -12.78 -11.36
C ASP A 3 -11.13 -13.94 -10.71
N ILE A 4 -10.19 -13.61 -9.84
CA ILE A 4 -9.42 -14.56 -9.07
C ILE A 4 -10.29 -15.01 -7.89
N ALA A 5 -10.85 -16.21 -8.00
CA ALA A 5 -11.61 -16.86 -6.92
C ALA A 5 -10.87 -18.07 -6.38
N ALA A 6 -11.17 -18.44 -5.12
CA ALA A 6 -10.68 -19.65 -4.48
C ALA A 6 -11.67 -20.17 -3.43
N SER A 7 -11.84 -21.49 -3.35
CA SER A 7 -12.58 -22.17 -2.29
C SER A 7 -11.73 -22.32 -1.03
N ASN A 8 -10.42 -22.49 -1.19
CA ASN A 8 -9.46 -22.59 -0.09
C ASN A 8 -8.23 -21.73 -0.38
N ILE A 9 -7.63 -21.20 0.69
CA ILE A 9 -6.34 -20.51 0.60
C ILE A 9 -5.40 -21.09 1.64
N ARG A 10 -4.24 -21.52 1.16
CA ARG A 10 -3.20 -22.17 1.96
C ARG A 10 -1.91 -21.37 1.88
N TYR A 11 -1.25 -21.19 3.00
CA TYR A 11 0.16 -20.80 3.02
C TYR A 11 1.03 -22.05 2.90
N ILE A 12 2.13 -21.98 2.15
CA ILE A 12 3.13 -23.05 2.06
C ILE A 12 4.56 -22.52 2.21
N LYS A 13 5.35 -23.21 3.04
CA LYS A 13 6.81 -23.05 3.11
C LYS A 13 7.50 -23.94 2.08
N LEU A 14 8.28 -23.32 1.20
CA LEU A 14 9.02 -24.01 0.15
C LEU A 14 10.36 -24.53 0.69
N GLY A 15 10.27 -25.50 1.59
CA GLY A 15 11.43 -26.17 2.17
C GLY A 15 12.02 -25.47 3.40
N ARG A 16 12.88 -26.20 4.11
CA ARG A 16 13.56 -25.68 5.30
C ARG A 16 14.50 -24.55 4.90
N GLY A 17 14.32 -23.38 5.50
CA GLY A 17 15.13 -22.20 5.20
C GLY A 17 15.00 -21.71 3.76
N GLY A 18 13.89 -22.02 3.07
CA GLY A 18 13.66 -21.60 1.69
C GLY A 18 14.37 -22.46 0.64
N GLY A 19 14.83 -23.66 0.99
CA GLY A 19 15.64 -24.51 0.10
C GLY A 19 15.00 -24.89 -1.24
N TRP A 20 13.69 -24.70 -1.41
CA TRP A 20 12.97 -24.95 -2.68
C TRP A 20 12.38 -23.68 -3.31
N GLU A 21 12.61 -22.49 -2.76
CA GLU A 21 12.03 -21.25 -3.28
C GLU A 21 12.40 -21.00 -4.74
N ALA A 22 13.69 -21.11 -5.07
CA ALA A 22 14.17 -20.88 -6.44
C ALA A 22 13.59 -21.89 -7.44
N GLU A 23 13.65 -23.19 -7.12
CA GLU A 23 13.11 -24.26 -7.96
C GLU A 23 11.60 -24.08 -8.17
N SER A 24 10.85 -23.88 -7.09
CA SER A 24 9.40 -23.74 -7.15
C SER A 24 8.96 -22.57 -8.02
N LEU A 25 9.57 -21.40 -7.85
CA LEU A 25 9.20 -20.20 -8.60
C LEU A 25 9.63 -20.29 -10.07
N GLN A 26 10.82 -20.83 -10.36
CA GLN A 26 11.34 -20.92 -11.73
C GLN A 26 10.67 -22.01 -12.55
N GLU A 27 10.42 -23.17 -11.95
CA GLU A 27 9.84 -24.33 -12.65
C GLU A 27 8.31 -24.38 -12.56
N GLY A 28 7.67 -23.45 -11.83
CA GLY A 28 6.22 -23.43 -11.69
C GLY A 28 5.68 -24.63 -10.89
N VAL A 29 6.33 -24.96 -9.78
CA VAL A 29 5.99 -26.16 -9.00
C VAL A 29 5.84 -25.90 -7.51
N LEU A 30 4.97 -26.67 -6.89
CA LEU A 30 4.82 -26.76 -5.45
C LEU A 30 5.70 -27.90 -4.92
N ARG A 31 6.48 -27.60 -3.88
CA ARG A 31 7.40 -28.54 -3.23
C ARG A 31 6.97 -28.79 -1.80
N PHE A 32 6.97 -30.05 -1.39
CA PHE A 32 6.46 -30.45 -0.08
C PHE A 32 7.31 -31.55 0.58
N GLY A 33 7.73 -31.29 1.81
CA GLY A 33 8.87 -31.97 2.43
C GLY A 33 8.55 -33.07 3.44
N TYR A 34 7.31 -33.53 3.51
CA TYR A 34 6.94 -34.68 4.34
C TYR A 34 7.41 -35.98 3.69
N ARG A 35 8.70 -36.30 3.84
CA ARG A 35 9.34 -37.45 3.19
C ARG A 35 8.82 -38.80 3.69
N GLU A 36 8.37 -38.80 4.93
CA GLU A 36 7.86 -39.99 5.60
C GLU A 36 6.38 -40.25 5.33
N ALA A 37 5.71 -39.38 4.56
CA ALA A 37 4.30 -39.55 4.23
C ALA A 37 4.10 -40.76 3.29
N PRO A 38 3.19 -41.70 3.61
CA PRO A 38 2.93 -42.87 2.79
C PRO A 38 2.15 -42.49 1.52
N HIS A 39 2.87 -42.16 0.45
CA HIS A 39 2.34 -41.65 -0.83
C HIS A 39 1.13 -42.45 -1.37
N ASP A 40 1.22 -43.77 -1.39
CA ASP A 40 0.15 -44.65 -1.90
C ASP A 40 -1.16 -44.54 -1.09
N LEU A 41 -1.06 -44.29 0.21
CA LEU A 41 -2.24 -44.10 1.07
C LEU A 41 -2.81 -42.69 0.89
N CYS A 42 -1.94 -41.68 0.71
CA CYS A 42 -2.35 -40.31 0.43
C CYS A 42 -3.11 -40.20 -0.90
N ILE A 43 -2.64 -40.86 -1.97
CA ILE A 43 -3.35 -40.90 -3.26
C ILE A 43 -4.75 -41.53 -3.13
N ARG A 44 -4.89 -42.57 -2.29
CA ARG A 44 -6.19 -43.24 -2.06
C ARG A 44 -7.12 -42.45 -1.13
N GLY A 45 -6.64 -41.36 -0.51
CA GLY A 45 -7.40 -40.61 0.49
C GLY A 45 -7.65 -41.37 1.79
N ASP A 46 -6.84 -42.40 2.10
CA ASP A 46 -6.98 -43.18 3.34
C ASP A 46 -6.29 -42.47 4.51
N TRP A 47 -6.86 -41.33 4.93
CA TRP A 47 -6.28 -40.46 5.94
C TRP A 47 -6.16 -41.11 7.32
N ALA A 48 -7.02 -42.10 7.61
CA ALA A 48 -6.92 -42.88 8.84
C ALA A 48 -5.65 -43.74 8.85
N ALA A 49 -5.36 -44.44 7.75
CA ALA A 49 -4.13 -45.23 7.62
C ALA A 49 -2.88 -44.33 7.57
N VAL A 50 -2.94 -43.17 6.88
CA VAL A 50 -1.86 -42.17 6.90
C VAL A 50 -1.58 -41.72 8.34
N TRP A 51 -2.63 -41.47 9.13
CA TRP A 51 -2.47 -41.06 10.54
C TRP A 51 -1.81 -42.12 11.40
N GLU A 52 -2.17 -43.40 11.27
CA GLU A 52 -1.52 -44.48 12.02
C GLU A 52 -0.01 -44.56 11.69
N VAL A 53 0.36 -44.44 10.41
CA VAL A 53 1.78 -44.40 10.00
C VAL A 53 2.48 -43.19 10.61
N MET A 54 1.91 -41.99 10.47
CA MET A 54 2.52 -40.76 10.99
C MET A 54 2.65 -40.77 12.52
N LYS A 55 1.69 -41.38 13.23
CA LYS A 55 1.71 -41.56 14.68
C LYS A 55 2.84 -42.48 15.12
N GLN A 56 3.07 -43.58 14.42
CA GLN A 56 4.21 -44.46 14.70
C GLN A 56 5.55 -43.74 14.52
N ILE A 57 5.66 -42.91 13.48
CA ILE A 57 6.89 -42.16 13.16
C ILE A 57 7.16 -41.05 14.18
N ARG A 58 6.13 -40.32 14.60
CA ARG A 58 6.27 -39.21 15.55
C ARG A 58 6.30 -39.63 17.01
N GLY A 59 5.69 -40.77 17.35
CA GLY A 59 5.47 -41.18 18.73
C GLY A 59 4.49 -40.30 19.51
N ASP A 60 3.86 -39.31 18.85
CA ASP A 60 2.93 -38.35 19.43
C ASP A 60 1.70 -38.16 18.54
N ALA A 61 0.52 -38.38 19.12
CA ALA A 61 -0.74 -38.30 18.39
C ALA A 61 -1.05 -36.86 17.93
N GLY A 62 -0.71 -35.85 18.72
CA GLY A 62 -0.94 -34.45 18.37
C GLY A 62 -0.06 -33.98 17.20
N ALA A 63 1.21 -34.40 17.16
CA ALA A 63 2.12 -34.18 16.05
C ALA A 63 1.64 -34.91 14.79
N ALA A 64 1.21 -36.17 14.92
CA ALA A 64 0.66 -36.94 13.81
C ALA A 64 -0.55 -36.24 13.18
N THR A 65 -1.52 -35.79 13.99
CA THR A 65 -2.69 -35.06 13.48
C THR A 65 -2.29 -33.78 12.73
N ARG A 66 -1.36 -33.00 13.29
CA ARG A 66 -0.87 -31.76 12.64
C ARG A 66 -0.16 -32.05 11.32
N ASP A 67 0.61 -33.13 11.27
CA ASP A 67 1.30 -33.56 10.06
C ASP A 67 0.31 -34.04 8.99
N VAL A 68 -0.63 -34.90 9.36
CA VAL A 68 -1.66 -35.40 8.45
C VAL A 68 -2.51 -34.28 7.88
N ASN A 69 -2.89 -33.27 8.67
CA ASN A 69 -3.66 -32.13 8.14
C ASN A 69 -2.90 -31.41 7.02
N GLN A 70 -1.60 -31.20 7.18
CA GLN A 70 -0.77 -30.54 6.16
C GLN A 70 -0.55 -31.41 4.94
N ILE A 71 -0.34 -32.72 5.14
CA ILE A 71 -0.22 -33.69 4.04
C ILE A 71 -1.53 -33.72 3.26
N ARG A 72 -2.66 -33.84 3.96
CA ARG A 72 -3.99 -33.84 3.39
C ARG A 72 -4.26 -32.58 2.58
N ASP A 73 -3.97 -31.40 3.14
CA ASP A 73 -4.11 -30.12 2.43
C ASP A 73 -3.34 -30.14 1.10
N PHE A 74 -2.11 -30.64 1.08
CA PHE A 74 -1.30 -30.69 -0.14
C PHE A 74 -1.89 -31.60 -1.23
N TYR A 75 -2.40 -32.77 -0.83
CA TYR A 75 -2.93 -33.79 -1.75
C TYR A 75 -4.36 -33.49 -2.21
N GLU A 76 -5.22 -32.99 -1.32
CA GLU A 76 -6.63 -32.72 -1.64
C GLU A 76 -6.85 -31.36 -2.30
N SER A 77 -5.88 -30.44 -2.24
CA SER A 77 -5.99 -29.16 -2.96
C SER A 77 -6.18 -29.40 -4.46
N ASP A 78 -6.90 -28.50 -5.13
CA ASP A 78 -7.12 -28.54 -6.58
C ASP A 78 -7.04 -27.12 -7.15
N GLU A 79 -7.45 -26.92 -8.40
CA GLU A 79 -7.41 -25.61 -9.06
C GLU A 79 -8.34 -24.56 -8.41
N SER A 80 -9.24 -24.97 -7.51
CA SER A 80 -10.02 -24.05 -6.67
C SER A 80 -9.24 -23.55 -5.44
N THR A 81 -8.05 -24.08 -5.19
CA THR A 81 -7.19 -23.68 -4.08
C THR A 81 -6.10 -22.71 -4.54
N ILE A 82 -5.89 -21.65 -3.77
CA ILE A 82 -4.72 -20.78 -3.95
C ILE A 82 -3.69 -21.11 -2.88
N PHE A 83 -2.47 -21.40 -3.31
CA PHE A 83 -1.31 -21.41 -2.43
C PHE A 83 -0.63 -20.05 -2.45
N ILE A 84 -0.20 -19.57 -1.29
CA ILE A 84 0.68 -18.41 -1.16
C ILE A 84 1.98 -18.78 -0.46
N THR A 85 3.05 -18.06 -0.80
CA THR A 85 4.32 -18.10 -0.09
C THR A 85 4.97 -16.72 -0.10
N PHE A 86 6.05 -16.54 0.66
CA PHE A 86 6.77 -15.27 0.74
C PHE A 86 8.25 -15.49 0.46
N VAL A 87 8.77 -14.88 -0.60
CA VAL A 87 10.15 -15.04 -1.08
C VAL A 87 10.67 -13.68 -1.53
N GLY A 88 11.86 -13.30 -1.05
CA GLY A 88 12.53 -12.05 -1.48
C GLY A 88 11.75 -10.77 -1.16
N GLY A 89 10.91 -10.78 -0.11
CA GLY A 89 10.06 -9.63 0.25
C GLY A 89 8.78 -9.51 -0.59
N LEU A 90 8.51 -10.47 -1.47
CA LEU A 90 7.28 -10.54 -2.27
C LEU A 90 6.40 -11.69 -1.79
N MET A 91 5.09 -11.48 -1.88
CA MET A 91 4.13 -12.59 -1.80
C MET A 91 3.97 -13.20 -3.19
N HIS A 92 4.17 -14.50 -3.28
CA HIS A 92 3.91 -15.29 -4.47
C HIS A 92 2.64 -16.10 -4.29
N TRP A 93 1.84 -16.24 -5.34
CA TRP A 93 0.63 -17.06 -5.32
C TRP A 93 0.52 -17.95 -6.57
N CYS A 94 -0.11 -19.11 -6.44
CA CYS A 94 -0.35 -20.03 -7.56
C CYS A 94 -1.59 -20.90 -7.32
N ARG A 95 -2.08 -21.53 -8.38
CA ARG A 95 -3.04 -22.66 -8.29
C ARG A 95 -2.32 -23.97 -8.53
N PRO A 96 -2.53 -25.01 -7.71
CA PRO A 96 -1.99 -26.34 -8.00
C PRO A 96 -2.77 -26.98 -9.15
N THR A 97 -2.11 -27.82 -9.94
CA THR A 97 -2.78 -28.66 -10.94
C THR A 97 -2.12 -30.05 -10.99
N GLY A 98 -2.83 -31.00 -11.59
CA GLY A 98 -2.35 -32.36 -11.79
C GLY A 98 -2.11 -33.16 -10.49
N PRO A 99 -1.59 -34.39 -10.63
CA PRO A 99 -1.33 -35.28 -9.50
C PRO A 99 -0.08 -34.87 -8.71
N VAL A 100 -0.04 -35.27 -7.44
CA VAL A 100 1.18 -35.22 -6.62
C VAL A 100 2.15 -36.31 -7.10
N GLN A 101 3.42 -35.95 -7.24
CA GLN A 101 4.52 -36.83 -7.63
C GLN A 101 5.43 -37.06 -6.43
N LEU A 102 5.76 -38.33 -6.14
CA LEU A 102 6.84 -38.69 -5.22
C LEU A 102 8.17 -38.66 -5.97
N LEU A 103 9.19 -38.06 -5.36
CA LEU A 103 10.53 -37.95 -5.92
C LEU A 103 11.51 -38.92 -5.26
N ASP A 104 12.67 -39.11 -5.89
CA ASP A 104 13.71 -40.04 -5.43
C ASP A 104 14.23 -39.73 -4.01
N ASP A 105 14.22 -38.46 -3.59
CA ASP A 105 14.62 -38.05 -2.24
C ASP A 105 13.50 -38.19 -1.19
N GLY A 106 12.38 -38.82 -1.58
CA GLY A 106 11.17 -39.01 -0.78
C GLY A 106 10.29 -37.77 -0.66
N SER A 107 10.72 -36.61 -1.17
CA SER A 107 9.88 -35.40 -1.14
C SER A 107 8.81 -35.44 -2.23
N HIS A 108 7.88 -34.50 -2.14
CA HIS A 108 6.72 -34.44 -3.03
C HIS A 108 6.77 -33.18 -3.88
N ARG A 109 6.31 -33.33 -5.12
CA ARG A 109 6.19 -32.25 -6.11
C ARG A 109 4.81 -32.24 -6.72
N ARG A 110 4.32 -31.05 -7.04
CA ARG A 110 3.08 -30.86 -7.81
C ARG A 110 3.24 -29.68 -8.76
N GLN A 111 2.62 -29.76 -9.94
CA GLN A 111 2.64 -28.66 -10.90
C GLN A 111 1.73 -27.52 -10.43
N THR A 112 2.04 -26.28 -10.81
CA THR A 112 1.08 -25.19 -10.78
C THR A 112 0.41 -25.05 -12.15
N LEU A 113 -0.79 -24.47 -12.17
CA LEU A 113 -1.59 -24.33 -13.38
C LEU A 113 -0.86 -23.52 -14.46
N ASP A 114 -0.20 -22.45 -14.05
CA ASP A 114 0.34 -21.42 -14.94
C ASP A 114 1.54 -20.68 -14.32
N GLY A 115 2.25 -21.33 -13.39
CA GLY A 115 3.41 -20.75 -12.69
C GLY A 115 3.06 -20.14 -11.34
N TRP A 116 4.00 -19.37 -10.78
CA TRP A 116 3.82 -18.54 -9.60
C TRP A 116 3.75 -17.08 -10.00
N TYR A 117 2.90 -16.32 -9.30
CA TYR A 117 2.66 -14.91 -9.56
C TYR A 117 3.06 -14.06 -8.36
N ASP A 118 3.80 -12.98 -8.61
CA ASP A 118 4.14 -11.96 -7.62
C ASP A 118 3.29 -10.67 -7.77
N LYS A 119 2.30 -10.71 -8.66
CA LYS A 119 1.45 -9.57 -9.01
C LYS A 119 -0.03 -9.90 -8.84
N SER A 120 -0.83 -8.86 -8.60
CA SER A 120 -2.29 -8.90 -8.68
C SER A 120 -2.77 -9.00 -10.14
N LYS A 121 -4.10 -9.09 -10.31
CA LYS A 121 -4.79 -9.13 -11.61
C LYS A 121 -4.46 -7.92 -12.49
N ALA A 122 -4.31 -6.73 -11.92
CA ALA A 122 -3.94 -5.50 -12.62
C ALA A 122 -2.41 -5.32 -12.78
N GLY A 123 -1.61 -6.30 -12.37
CA GLY A 123 -0.15 -6.26 -12.50
C GLY A 123 0.56 -5.49 -11.39
N VAL A 124 -0.12 -5.16 -10.29
CA VAL A 124 0.48 -4.49 -9.13
C VAL A 124 1.32 -5.49 -8.34
N LEU A 125 2.57 -5.16 -8.08
CA LEU A 125 3.50 -6.01 -7.33
C LEU A 125 3.02 -6.20 -5.89
N LEU A 126 3.01 -7.46 -5.42
CA LEU A 126 2.55 -7.87 -4.10
C LEU A 126 3.69 -7.84 -3.09
N THR A 127 4.16 -6.64 -2.76
CA THR A 127 5.25 -6.45 -1.80
C THR A 127 4.78 -6.64 -0.36
N ALA A 128 5.59 -7.34 0.46
CA ALA A 128 5.21 -7.70 1.82
C ALA A 128 4.97 -6.49 2.74
N ASP A 129 5.68 -5.38 2.52
CA ASP A 129 5.52 -4.12 3.26
C ASP A 129 4.16 -3.42 3.03
N ARG A 130 3.48 -3.76 1.94
CA ARG A 130 2.15 -3.23 1.56
C ARG A 130 1.02 -4.21 1.85
N LEU A 131 1.31 -5.32 2.53
CA LEU A 131 0.31 -6.31 2.93
C LEU A 131 -0.03 -6.18 4.42
N SER A 132 -1.25 -6.55 4.76
CA SER A 132 -1.74 -6.50 6.14
C SER A 132 -0.91 -7.41 7.05
N GLY A 133 -0.54 -6.89 8.23
CA GLY A 133 0.15 -7.68 9.26
C GLY A 133 -0.63 -8.94 9.67
N HIS A 134 -1.96 -8.93 9.55
CA HIS A 134 -2.80 -10.11 9.77
C HIS A 134 -2.51 -11.23 8.76
N LEU A 135 -2.30 -10.89 7.49
CA LEU A 135 -1.89 -11.86 6.47
C LEU A 135 -0.46 -12.32 6.71
N LEU A 136 0.47 -11.39 6.95
CA LEU A 136 1.90 -11.70 7.13
C LEU A 136 2.18 -12.62 8.31
N LYS A 137 1.29 -12.68 9.31
CA LYS A 137 1.40 -13.57 10.47
C LYS A 137 1.58 -15.05 10.10
N VAL A 138 1.07 -15.48 8.94
CA VAL A 138 1.24 -16.88 8.48
C VAL A 138 2.71 -17.27 8.28
N GLN A 139 3.61 -16.30 8.00
CA GLN A 139 5.06 -16.57 7.88
C GLN A 139 5.69 -17.13 9.16
N MET A 140 5.11 -16.76 10.32
CA MET A 140 5.56 -17.24 11.63
C MET A 140 5.11 -18.67 11.94
N PHE A 141 4.26 -19.27 11.09
CA PHE A 141 3.81 -20.65 11.26
C PHE A 141 5.02 -21.60 11.31
N ARG A 142 5.02 -22.53 12.26
CA ARG A 142 6.18 -23.43 12.47
C ARG A 142 6.16 -24.66 11.57
N GLY A 143 5.01 -25.03 11.02
CA GLY A 143 4.88 -26.12 10.06
C GLY A 143 5.10 -25.65 8.61
N THR A 144 4.74 -26.52 7.67
CA THR A 144 4.90 -26.33 6.23
C THR A 144 3.66 -25.69 5.60
N ILE A 145 2.45 -26.17 5.92
CA ILE A 145 1.19 -25.67 5.36
C ILE A 145 0.23 -25.22 6.45
N CYS A 146 -0.47 -24.11 6.26
CA CYS A 146 -1.60 -23.75 7.12
C CYS A 146 -2.68 -22.99 6.35
N ASP A 147 -3.88 -22.95 6.93
CA ASP A 147 -4.95 -22.07 6.49
C ASP A 147 -4.54 -20.59 6.56
N VAL A 148 -4.97 -19.82 5.57
CA VAL A 148 -4.88 -18.35 5.59
C VAL A 148 -6.22 -17.82 6.10
N GLY A 149 -6.24 -17.29 7.33
CA GLY A 149 -7.47 -16.74 7.91
C GLY A 149 -7.95 -15.42 7.27
N ALA A 150 -7.06 -14.70 6.58
CA ALA A 150 -7.35 -13.42 5.92
C ALA A 150 -7.81 -13.61 4.46
N THR A 151 -8.73 -14.55 4.22
CA THR A 151 -9.16 -14.98 2.88
C THR A 151 -9.77 -13.84 2.06
N ASP A 152 -10.78 -13.14 2.60
CA ASP A 152 -11.47 -12.03 1.90
C ASP A 152 -10.48 -10.91 1.55
N TYR A 153 -9.64 -10.52 2.53
CA TYR A 153 -8.57 -9.55 2.31
C TYR A 153 -7.65 -9.93 1.15
N LEU A 154 -7.18 -11.18 1.12
CA LEU A 154 -6.26 -11.64 0.10
C LEU A 154 -6.94 -11.70 -1.28
N LEU A 155 -8.16 -12.21 -1.38
CA LEU A 155 -8.88 -12.26 -2.66
C LEU A 155 -9.13 -10.85 -3.21
N ARG A 156 -9.55 -9.91 -2.37
CA ARG A 156 -9.65 -8.49 -2.76
C ARG A 156 -8.32 -7.95 -3.25
N LYS A 157 -7.24 -8.22 -2.52
CA LYS A 157 -5.89 -7.77 -2.88
C LYS A 157 -5.42 -8.34 -4.22
N LEU A 158 -5.71 -9.61 -4.50
CA LEU A 158 -5.37 -10.24 -5.78
C LEU A 158 -6.23 -9.69 -6.93
N ASN A 159 -7.47 -9.29 -6.68
CA ASN A 159 -8.38 -8.69 -7.66
C ASN A 159 -8.27 -7.16 -7.78
N ASP A 160 -7.34 -6.52 -7.06
CA ASP A 160 -7.17 -5.06 -6.99
C ASP A 160 -8.41 -4.32 -6.48
N GLU A 161 -9.15 -4.99 -5.60
CA GLU A 161 -10.31 -4.42 -4.93
C GLU A 161 -9.91 -3.77 -3.61
N LEU A 162 -10.43 -2.58 -3.37
CA LEU A 162 -10.30 -1.95 -2.06
C LEU A 162 -11.09 -2.74 -1.01
N LEU A 163 -10.56 -2.72 0.21
CA LEU A 163 -11.36 -3.09 1.37
C LEU A 163 -12.52 -2.11 1.51
N PRO A 164 -13.73 -2.55 1.89
CA PRO A 164 -14.88 -1.67 2.08
C PRO A 164 -14.56 -0.50 3.02
N GLU A 165 -13.80 -0.75 4.09
CA GLU A 165 -13.40 0.26 5.06
C GLU A 165 -12.42 1.28 4.47
N VAL A 166 -11.52 0.84 3.59
CA VAL A 166 -10.57 1.74 2.90
C VAL A 166 -11.33 2.59 1.87
N ALA A 167 -12.21 1.99 1.08
CA ALA A 167 -13.04 2.72 0.13
C ALA A 167 -13.94 3.75 0.83
N ALA A 168 -14.53 3.39 1.99
CA ALA A 168 -15.31 4.30 2.81
C ALA A 168 -14.47 5.45 3.37
N ALA A 169 -13.23 5.17 3.80
CA ALA A 169 -12.30 6.19 4.29
C ALA A 169 -11.88 7.17 3.18
N GLU A 170 -11.55 6.66 1.99
CA GLU A 170 -11.21 7.50 0.83
C GLU A 170 -12.38 8.41 0.43
N GLU A 171 -13.61 7.89 0.45
CA GLU A 171 -14.80 8.70 0.16
C GLU A 171 -15.02 9.78 1.23
N ALA A 172 -14.86 9.44 2.51
CA ALA A 172 -14.97 10.39 3.61
C ALA A 172 -13.88 11.48 3.54
N GLU A 173 -12.64 11.12 3.17
CA GLU A 173 -11.54 12.07 2.94
C GLU A 173 -11.88 13.04 1.80
N ARG A 174 -12.37 12.53 0.66
CA ARG A 174 -12.82 13.38 -0.46
C ARG A 174 -13.94 14.34 -0.08
N ALA A 175 -14.91 13.86 0.69
CA ALA A 175 -16.01 14.68 1.18
C ALA A 175 -15.50 15.77 2.13
N LEU A 176 -14.56 15.44 3.03
CA LEU A 176 -13.93 16.40 3.93
C LEU A 176 -13.14 17.46 3.17
N MET A 177 -12.31 17.07 2.20
CA MET A 177 -11.56 18.00 1.36
C MET A 177 -12.49 18.98 0.63
N THR A 178 -13.58 18.47 0.05
CA THR A 178 -14.60 19.31 -0.61
C THR A 178 -15.23 20.31 0.35
N ALA A 179 -15.58 19.88 1.57
CA ALA A 179 -16.11 20.75 2.60
C ALA A 179 -15.08 21.80 3.05
N VAL A 180 -13.82 21.42 3.21
CA VAL A 180 -12.70 22.32 3.54
C VAL A 180 -12.55 23.42 2.49
N VAL A 181 -12.65 23.09 1.19
CA VAL A 181 -12.68 24.12 0.12
C VAL A 181 -13.82 25.11 0.34
N GLY A 182 -15.01 24.61 0.69
CA GLY A 182 -16.15 25.46 1.04
C GLY A 182 -15.85 26.41 2.21
N LEU A 183 -15.24 25.91 3.28
CA LEU A 183 -14.88 26.73 4.46
C LEU A 183 -13.78 27.75 4.14
N MET A 184 -12.75 27.37 3.38
CA MET A 184 -11.68 28.29 2.96
C MET A 184 -12.25 29.52 2.23
N ARG A 185 -13.30 29.33 1.43
CA ARG A 185 -13.96 30.41 0.68
C ARG A 185 -14.73 31.40 1.55
N LEU A 186 -15.05 31.04 2.80
CA LEU A 186 -15.70 31.93 3.76
C LEU A 186 -14.71 32.83 4.50
N LEU A 187 -13.41 32.52 4.44
CA LEU A 187 -12.39 33.29 5.13
C LEU A 187 -12.27 34.70 4.54
N THR A 188 -12.02 35.66 5.42
CA THR A 188 -11.50 36.96 5.00
C THR A 188 -10.11 36.78 4.40
N TRP A 189 -9.64 37.77 3.63
CA TRP A 189 -8.30 37.71 3.05
C TRP A 189 -7.20 37.58 4.12
N GLN A 190 -7.34 38.23 5.29
CA GLN A 190 -6.38 38.14 6.39
C GLN A 190 -6.36 36.74 7.02
N ASP A 191 -7.55 36.17 7.23
CA ASP A 191 -7.65 34.83 7.82
C ASP A 191 -7.19 33.75 6.86
N PHE A 192 -7.32 33.99 5.55
CA PHE A 192 -6.76 33.11 4.53
C PHE A 192 -5.23 33.17 4.50
N GLU A 193 -4.62 34.35 4.58
CA GLU A 193 -3.16 34.47 4.75
C GLU A 193 -2.67 33.76 6.01
N LEU A 194 -3.40 33.89 7.12
CA LEU A 194 -3.09 33.19 8.36
C LEU A 194 -3.19 31.66 8.21
N LEU A 195 -4.22 31.15 7.54
CA LEU A 195 -4.35 29.72 7.24
C LEU A 195 -3.13 29.23 6.45
N VAL A 196 -2.72 29.97 5.42
CA VAL A 196 -1.56 29.63 4.59
C VAL A 196 -0.28 29.62 5.42
N ASP A 197 -0.06 30.60 6.29
CA ASP A 197 1.09 30.65 7.20
C ASP A 197 1.12 29.44 8.15
N LEU A 198 -0.02 29.04 8.70
CA LEU A 198 -0.15 27.85 9.56
C LEU A 198 0.18 26.56 8.80
N ILE A 199 -0.30 26.41 7.56
CA ILE A 199 0.00 25.25 6.69
C ILE A 199 1.50 25.14 6.43
N PHE A 200 2.15 26.25 6.06
CA PHE A 200 3.59 26.26 5.81
C PHE A 200 4.39 25.96 7.08
N SER A 201 3.97 26.52 8.21
CA SER A 201 4.57 26.25 9.52
C SER A 201 4.48 24.77 9.90
N ALA A 202 3.33 24.14 9.70
CA ALA A 202 3.14 22.70 9.93
C ALA A 202 4.01 21.83 9.00
N SER A 203 4.31 22.34 7.80
CA SER A 203 5.20 21.70 6.81
C SER A 203 6.69 21.94 7.07
N GLY A 204 7.05 22.62 8.17
CA GLY A 204 8.43 22.87 8.59
C GLY A 204 9.07 24.15 8.05
N TRP A 205 8.36 24.91 7.21
CA TRP A 205 8.81 26.25 6.80
C TRP A 205 8.72 27.22 7.97
N ARG A 206 9.66 28.16 8.04
CA ARG A 206 9.65 29.22 9.05
C ARG A 206 9.49 30.57 8.39
N ARG A 207 8.56 31.35 8.91
CA ARG A 207 8.39 32.74 8.50
C ARG A 207 9.62 33.56 8.87
N VAL A 208 10.13 34.32 7.92
CA VAL A 208 11.21 35.29 8.13
C VAL A 208 10.56 36.65 8.33
N SER A 209 10.72 37.26 9.50
CA SER A 209 10.33 38.65 9.73
C SER A 209 11.38 39.57 9.10
N GLN A 210 10.95 40.45 8.16
CA GLN A 210 11.86 41.41 7.53
C GLN A 210 12.46 42.35 8.59
N VAL A 211 13.74 42.16 8.93
CA VAL A 211 14.54 43.18 9.62
C VAL A 211 15.03 44.17 8.56
N GLY A 212 14.26 45.23 8.36
CA GLY A 212 14.72 46.44 7.67
C GLY A 212 14.93 46.34 6.17
N ARG A 213 13.83 46.33 5.39
CA ARG A 213 13.68 47.04 4.10
C ARG A 213 12.27 46.76 3.56
N THR A 214 11.51 47.82 3.36
CA THR A 214 10.17 47.81 2.74
C THR A 214 10.21 47.22 1.33
N GLN A 215 9.95 45.91 1.18
CA GLN A 215 9.45 45.34 -0.08
C GLN A 215 7.95 45.05 0.09
N LYS A 216 7.13 45.97 -0.39
CA LYS A 216 5.66 46.04 -0.21
C LYS A 216 4.85 45.02 -1.05
N THR A 217 5.43 43.92 -1.51
CA THR A 217 4.85 43.14 -2.62
C THR A 217 4.68 41.65 -2.40
N VAL A 218 5.09 41.12 -1.25
CA VAL A 218 5.03 39.68 -0.93
C VAL A 218 4.29 39.49 0.40
N ASP A 219 3.39 38.52 0.47
CA ASP A 219 2.57 38.30 1.67
C ASP A 219 3.34 37.52 2.76
N LEU A 220 4.10 36.49 2.36
CA LEU A 220 4.97 35.72 3.27
C LEU A 220 6.36 35.49 2.66
N GLU A 221 7.40 35.64 3.49
CA GLU A 221 8.75 35.13 3.21
C GLU A 221 9.02 33.96 4.15
N LEU A 222 9.51 32.86 3.59
CA LEU A 222 9.71 31.60 4.27
C LEU A 222 11.15 31.10 4.06
N VAL A 223 11.66 30.38 5.07
CA VAL A 223 12.90 29.60 4.95
C VAL A 223 12.65 28.16 5.42
N LEU A 224 13.15 27.19 4.68
CA LEU A 224 13.15 25.78 5.08
C LEU A 224 14.47 25.49 5.83
N PRO A 225 14.46 25.27 7.16
CA PRO A 225 15.69 25.22 7.94
C PRO A 225 16.63 24.05 7.60
N SER A 226 16.09 22.95 7.07
CA SER A 226 16.87 21.75 6.72
C SER A 226 17.75 21.96 5.48
N THR A 227 17.35 22.84 4.56
CA THR A 227 18.05 23.08 3.28
C THR A 227 18.53 24.52 3.14
N ALA A 228 18.14 25.42 4.05
CA ALA A 228 18.28 26.87 3.93
C ALA A 228 17.58 27.49 2.71
N GLU A 229 16.70 26.72 2.06
CA GLU A 229 15.93 27.16 0.89
C GLU A 229 14.99 28.29 1.28
N ARG A 230 14.99 29.35 0.47
CA ARG A 230 14.17 30.55 0.67
C ARG A 230 13.04 30.56 -0.33
N ALA A 231 11.84 30.80 0.17
CA ALA A 231 10.68 30.94 -0.67
C ALA A 231 9.91 32.20 -0.31
N PHE A 232 9.18 32.71 -1.30
CA PHE A 232 8.14 33.68 -1.03
C PHE A 232 6.78 33.13 -1.44
N VAL A 233 5.75 33.60 -0.74
CA VAL A 233 4.37 33.17 -0.95
C VAL A 233 3.55 34.38 -1.34
N GLN A 234 2.81 34.24 -2.44
CA GLN A 234 1.73 35.14 -2.78
C GLN A 234 0.40 34.43 -2.57
N VAL A 235 -0.43 35.00 -1.71
CA VAL A 235 -1.76 34.52 -1.36
C VAL A 235 -2.80 35.39 -2.07
N LYS A 236 -3.82 34.75 -2.64
CA LYS A 236 -4.97 35.42 -3.28
C LYS A 236 -6.26 34.68 -2.95
N SER A 237 -7.22 35.34 -2.31
CA SER A 237 -8.56 34.75 -2.14
C SER A 237 -9.20 34.43 -3.49
N GLN A 238 -9.08 35.35 -4.46
CA GLN A 238 -9.48 35.14 -5.85
C GLN A 238 -8.31 35.37 -6.80
N ALA A 239 -7.99 34.36 -7.61
CA ALA A 239 -6.87 34.38 -8.54
C ALA A 239 -7.31 34.41 -10.01
N SER A 240 -6.45 34.99 -10.84
CA SER A 240 -6.56 35.01 -12.30
C SER A 240 -5.21 34.66 -12.93
N LEU A 241 -5.22 34.20 -14.18
CA LEU A 241 -3.99 33.92 -14.93
C LEU A 241 -3.11 35.16 -15.09
N GLY A 242 -3.71 36.35 -15.22
CA GLY A 242 -2.95 37.60 -15.27
C GLY A 242 -2.18 37.86 -13.98
N ALA A 243 -2.84 37.70 -12.82
CA ALA A 243 -2.17 37.84 -11.53
C ALA A 243 -1.02 36.83 -11.37
N LEU A 244 -1.23 35.56 -11.74
CA LEU A 244 -0.16 34.56 -11.71
C LEU A 244 1.03 34.98 -12.59
N GLY A 245 0.77 35.42 -13.82
CA GLY A 245 1.81 35.87 -14.76
C GLY A 245 2.64 37.04 -14.21
N ASP A 246 1.98 38.02 -13.58
CA ASP A 246 2.66 39.18 -13.00
C ASP A 246 3.66 38.77 -11.88
N TYR A 247 3.27 37.85 -11.02
CA TYR A 247 4.14 37.39 -9.94
C TYR A 247 5.21 36.41 -10.41
N ALA A 248 4.91 35.56 -11.39
CA ALA A 248 5.90 34.69 -12.01
C ALA A 248 7.01 35.49 -12.70
N ALA A 249 6.66 36.59 -13.40
CA ALA A 249 7.64 37.49 -14.00
C ALA A 249 8.54 38.14 -12.93
N ARG A 250 7.97 38.61 -11.81
CA ARG A 250 8.74 39.17 -10.69
C ARG A 250 9.68 38.16 -10.06
N PHE A 251 9.27 36.90 -9.95
CA PHE A 251 10.13 35.83 -9.45
C PHE A 251 11.30 35.58 -10.40
N ALA A 252 11.05 35.52 -11.71
CA ALA A 252 12.08 35.31 -12.72
C ALA A 252 13.13 36.44 -12.76
N GLU A 253 12.77 37.66 -12.34
CA GLU A 253 13.68 38.81 -12.25
C GLU A 253 14.46 38.87 -10.91
N SER A 254 14.21 37.95 -9.98
CA SER A 254 14.73 38.02 -8.61
C SER A 254 15.56 36.78 -8.23
N ASP A 255 16.85 36.96 -8.00
CA ASP A 255 17.75 35.91 -7.47
C ASP A 255 17.64 35.70 -5.94
N ALA A 256 16.71 36.39 -5.26
CA ALA A 256 16.61 36.38 -3.80
C ALA A 256 15.93 35.13 -3.20
N TYR A 257 15.25 34.33 -4.03
CA TYR A 257 14.43 33.20 -3.61
C TYR A 257 14.68 32.00 -4.52
N ASP A 258 14.69 30.81 -3.92
CA ASP A 258 14.83 29.54 -4.64
C ASP A 258 13.49 29.06 -5.20
N ARG A 259 12.38 29.43 -4.54
CA ARG A 259 11.02 29.05 -4.94
C ARG A 259 10.01 30.17 -4.74
N MET A 260 8.96 30.11 -5.55
CA MET A 260 7.76 30.88 -5.35
C MET A 260 6.56 29.95 -5.13
N PHE A 261 5.73 30.27 -4.14
CA PHE A 261 4.41 29.65 -3.97
C PHE A 261 3.31 30.65 -4.36
N PHE A 262 2.42 30.22 -5.25
CA PHE A 262 1.21 30.97 -5.58
C PHE A 262 -0.01 30.23 -5.05
N VAL A 263 -0.74 30.84 -4.12
CA VAL A 263 -1.76 30.16 -3.31
C VAL A 263 -3.13 30.83 -3.47
N TRP A 264 -4.16 30.04 -3.74
CA TRP A 264 -5.53 30.56 -3.88
C TRP A 264 -6.62 29.55 -3.54
N HIS A 265 -7.82 30.03 -3.20
CA HIS A 265 -9.01 29.18 -2.96
C HIS A 265 -10.15 29.38 -3.97
N THR A 266 -10.16 30.52 -4.68
CA THR A 266 -11.14 30.81 -5.74
C THR A 266 -10.45 31.21 -7.04
N GLY A 267 -10.81 30.57 -8.14
CA GLY A 267 -10.24 30.83 -9.47
C GLY A 267 -9.99 29.54 -10.24
N ALA A 268 -10.11 29.60 -11.57
CA ALA A 268 -9.92 28.47 -12.46
C ALA A 268 -8.52 28.53 -13.11
N ILE A 269 -7.50 28.22 -12.31
CA ILE A 269 -6.11 28.08 -12.77
C ILE A 269 -5.76 26.59 -12.65
N PRO A 270 -5.26 25.93 -13.71
CA PRO A 270 -4.79 24.55 -13.62
C PRO A 270 -3.60 24.43 -12.67
N GLU A 271 -3.73 23.62 -11.62
CA GLU A 271 -2.70 23.48 -10.57
C GLU A 271 -1.43 22.77 -11.05
N ASP A 272 -1.49 22.08 -12.19
CA ASP A 272 -0.39 21.28 -12.75
C ASP A 272 0.41 22.02 -13.85
N ALA A 273 0.01 23.23 -14.23
CA ALA A 273 0.59 24.00 -15.33
C ALA A 273 1.30 25.28 -14.85
N GLY A 274 2.12 25.13 -13.79
CA GLY A 274 2.91 26.24 -13.24
C GLY A 274 4.13 26.60 -14.11
N PRO A 275 4.52 27.89 -14.19
CA PRO A 275 5.84 28.29 -14.68
C PRO A 275 6.96 27.61 -13.88
N GLU A 276 8.15 27.48 -14.49
CA GLU A 276 9.31 26.86 -13.83
C GLU A 276 9.67 27.62 -12.53
N GLY A 277 9.91 26.86 -11.45
CA GLY A 277 10.20 27.40 -10.11
C GLY A 277 9.00 28.01 -9.36
N VAL A 278 7.80 28.06 -9.97
CA VAL A 278 6.56 28.48 -9.33
C VAL A 278 5.71 27.28 -8.98
N ILE A 279 5.46 27.08 -7.69
CA ILE A 279 4.59 26.04 -7.16
C ILE A 279 3.18 26.61 -6.99
N LEU A 280 2.24 26.02 -7.72
CA LEU A 280 0.83 26.35 -7.63
C LEU A 280 0.14 25.52 -6.54
N LEU A 281 -0.53 26.21 -5.60
CA LEU A 281 -1.33 25.64 -4.53
C LEU A 281 -2.77 26.17 -4.65
N GLY A 282 -3.57 25.49 -5.46
CA GLY A 282 -4.98 25.82 -5.63
C GLY A 282 -5.88 25.13 -4.59
N PRO A 283 -7.21 25.25 -4.72
CA PRO A 283 -8.15 24.76 -3.72
C PRO A 283 -8.02 23.26 -3.43
N ASP A 284 -7.72 22.43 -4.44
CA ASP A 284 -7.67 20.99 -4.27
C ASP A 284 -6.43 20.59 -3.47
N ARG A 285 -5.25 21.06 -3.87
CA ARG A 285 -4.00 20.83 -3.11
C ARG A 285 -4.06 21.45 -1.72
N LEU A 286 -4.57 22.69 -1.61
CA LEU A 286 -4.62 23.39 -0.33
C LEU A 286 -5.56 22.68 0.66
N SER A 287 -6.70 22.16 0.20
CA SER A 287 -7.61 21.40 1.07
C SER A 287 -6.96 20.13 1.64
N ARG A 288 -6.15 19.42 0.83
CA ARG A 288 -5.34 18.29 1.31
C ARG A 288 -4.36 18.73 2.39
N MET A 289 -3.62 19.82 2.14
CA MET A 289 -2.66 20.36 3.10
C MET A 289 -3.32 20.78 4.42
N VAL A 290 -4.55 21.31 4.39
CA VAL A 290 -5.33 21.63 5.60
C VAL A 290 -5.63 20.38 6.42
N VAL A 291 -6.05 19.30 5.76
CA VAL A 291 -6.35 18.01 6.42
C VAL A 291 -5.08 17.41 7.01
N ASP A 292 -4.00 17.32 6.23
CA ASP A 292 -2.73 16.75 6.63
C ASP A 292 -2.08 17.52 7.80
N ALA A 293 -2.24 18.85 7.81
CA ALA A 293 -1.76 19.72 8.90
C ALA A 293 -2.67 19.69 10.15
N GLY A 294 -3.81 19.00 10.12
CA GLY A 294 -4.76 18.94 11.22
C GLY A 294 -5.52 20.26 11.47
N LEU A 295 -5.62 21.13 10.46
CA LEU A 295 -6.19 22.48 10.59
C LEU A 295 -7.71 22.56 10.35
N SER A 296 -8.37 21.44 10.07
CA SER A 296 -9.82 21.39 9.80
C SER A 296 -10.67 21.95 10.96
N SER A 297 -10.30 21.68 12.21
CA SER A 297 -11.01 22.22 13.39
C SER A 297 -10.84 23.72 13.53
N TRP A 298 -9.60 24.21 13.37
CA TRP A 298 -9.28 25.64 13.38
C TRP A 298 -10.10 26.37 12.32
N LEU A 299 -10.14 25.84 11.09
CA LEU A 299 -10.84 26.45 9.98
C LEU A 299 -12.34 26.58 10.27
N ARG A 300 -12.96 25.53 10.83
CA ARG A 300 -14.37 25.56 11.22
C ARG A 300 -14.65 26.60 12.31
N GLU A 301 -13.84 26.64 13.36
CA GLU A 301 -13.98 27.62 14.44
C GLU A 301 -13.79 29.05 13.95
N LYS A 302 -12.90 29.25 12.97
CA LYS A 302 -12.58 30.56 12.42
C LYS A 302 -13.71 31.18 11.59
N VAL A 303 -14.52 30.36 10.92
CA VAL A 303 -15.63 30.80 10.05
C VAL A 303 -17.01 30.67 10.69
N SER A 304 -17.09 30.18 11.93
CA SER A 304 -18.33 30.11 12.73
C SER A 304 -18.64 31.43 13.40
#